data_AF-A0A0T9Y922-F1
#
_entry.id   AF-A0A0T9Y922-F1
#
_cell.length_a   1.000
_cell.length_b   1.000
_cell.length_c   1.000
_cell.angle_alpha   90.00
_cell.angle_beta   90.00
_cell.angle_gamma   90.00
#
_symmetry.space_group_name_H-M   'P 1'
#
loop_
_entity.id
_entity.type
_entity.pdbx_description
1 polymer ?
#
loop_
_entity_poly.entity_id
_entity_poly.type
_entity_poly.pdbx_seq_one_letter_code
_entity_poly.pdbx_strand_id
1 'polypeptide(L)'
;MDLTKEKWLPVIFSNGDKKKISLRDLLDNRIQDLAYPRADFQGAAWQMLIGILQCTVAPEDKEEWADIWHESIEFEQWEKALNTISLALQFGEQKPSFLQSFDPLDSEYGSIAGLLVDAPGGNALKLNKDHFVKRGNVEQICPHCAAIALFAIQTNSPAGGAGYRVGMRGGGPLTTLVVPQEEDKYPLWKKLWLNVLPQEEPPNVTQHPLIFPWLAPTKTSEKAGNVVTPDNAHPLQAYWGMPRRIELDFTHTVAGICDLCGEHHESLLLQMRSKNYGVQYDSWLHPFSPYRQALKDPSAPWLAFKGQPGGLSYKDWLGLMLNREDKFNKMQPAKVVRAAGQRNKMSLWCFAWDMDKAKVRCWYQHRIPLISVSH
;
A
#
# COMPACT_ATOMS: atom_id res chain seq x y z
N MET A 1 6.17 18.45 -5.49
CA MET A 1 5.43 18.59 -4.22
C MET A 1 6.13 17.78 -3.13
N ASP A 2 6.24 18.33 -1.93
CA ASP A 2 6.69 17.60 -0.74
C ASP A 2 5.45 17.01 -0.05
N LEU A 3 5.26 15.69 -0.12
CA LEU A 3 4.07 15.02 0.42
C LEU A 3 3.95 15.16 1.95
N THR A 4 5.01 15.57 2.65
CA THR A 4 4.95 15.84 4.10
C THR A 4 4.27 17.14 4.44
N LYS A 5 4.29 18.12 3.53
CA LYS A 5 3.80 19.50 3.75
C LYS A 5 2.59 19.86 2.90
N GLU A 6 2.53 19.32 1.69
CA GLU A 6 1.46 19.57 0.72
C GLU A 6 0.11 19.11 1.28
N LYS A 7 -0.96 19.86 1.01
CA LYS A 7 -2.32 19.45 1.42
C LYS A 7 -2.93 18.57 0.34
N TRP A 8 -2.60 17.29 0.38
CA TRP A 8 -2.96 16.34 -0.67
C TRP A 8 -3.87 15.20 -0.22
N LEU A 9 -3.87 14.86 1.06
CA LEU A 9 -4.57 13.69 1.60
C LEU A 9 -6.04 14.02 1.87
N PRO A 10 -7.00 13.43 1.14
CA PRO A 10 -8.42 13.69 1.38
C PRO A 10 -8.88 12.97 2.65
N VAL A 11 -9.53 13.72 3.54
CA VAL A 11 -10.10 13.21 4.80
C VAL A 11 -11.56 13.63 4.95
N ILE A 12 -12.27 12.89 5.79
CA ILE A 12 -13.58 13.27 6.32
C ILE A 12 -13.45 13.51 7.83
N PHE A 13 -14.00 14.62 8.30
CA PHE A 13 -14.05 14.98 9.72
C PHE A 13 -15.29 14.39 10.39
N SER A 14 -15.29 14.34 11.71
CA SER A 14 -16.43 13.83 12.52
C SER A 14 -17.73 14.61 12.32
N ASN A 15 -17.65 15.86 11.84
CA ASN A 15 -18.82 16.67 11.46
C ASN A 15 -19.31 16.41 10.01
N GLY A 16 -18.65 15.52 9.26
CA GLY A 16 -18.97 15.19 7.87
C GLY A 16 -18.23 16.03 6.82
N ASP A 17 -17.50 17.07 7.21
CA ASP A 17 -16.74 17.90 6.27
C ASP A 17 -15.64 17.10 5.59
N LYS A 18 -15.45 17.32 4.28
CA LYS A 18 -14.34 16.73 3.52
C LYS A 18 -13.35 17.80 3.10
N LYS A 19 -12.07 17.60 3.42
CA LYS A 19 -10.98 18.51 3.02
C LYS A 19 -9.72 17.72 2.75
N LYS A 20 -8.75 18.36 2.08
CA LYS A 20 -7.38 17.86 1.98
C LYS A 20 -6.55 18.41 3.13
N ILE A 21 -5.74 17.53 3.72
CA ILE A 21 -4.80 17.85 4.78
C ILE A 21 -3.37 17.50 4.36
N SER A 22 -2.39 18.02 5.11
CA SER A 22 -1.02 17.57 5.02
C SER A 22 -0.79 16.37 5.94
N LEU A 23 0.34 15.66 5.80
CA LEU A 23 0.70 14.60 6.74
C LEU A 23 0.94 15.13 8.16
N ARG A 24 1.30 16.42 8.32
CA ARG A 24 1.48 17.05 9.64
C ARG A 24 0.18 17.10 10.44
N ASP A 25 -0.95 17.20 9.75
CA ASP A 25 -2.27 17.29 10.36
C ASP A 25 -2.87 15.91 10.70
N LEU A 26 -2.19 14.80 10.37
CA LEU A 26 -2.71 13.42 10.45
C LEU A 26 -3.19 13.03 11.86
N LEU A 27 -2.56 13.58 12.90
CA LEU A 27 -2.83 13.25 14.30
C LEU A 27 -4.01 14.05 14.90
N ASP A 28 -4.71 14.85 14.09
CA ASP A 28 -5.90 15.58 14.55
C ASP A 28 -7.06 14.63 14.90
N ASN A 29 -7.48 14.66 16.16
CA ASN A 29 -8.57 13.84 16.71
C ASN A 29 -9.95 14.10 16.07
N ARG A 30 -10.10 15.17 15.28
CA ARG A 30 -11.34 15.47 14.55
C ARG A 30 -11.44 14.70 13.24
N ILE A 31 -10.33 14.15 12.74
CA ILE A 31 -10.31 13.39 11.49
C ILE A 31 -10.92 12.01 11.74
N GLN A 32 -12.02 11.73 11.05
CA GLN A 32 -12.76 10.49 11.20
C GLN A 32 -12.16 9.36 10.37
N ASP A 33 -11.89 9.61 9.08
CA ASP A 33 -11.24 8.66 8.17
C ASP A 33 -10.70 9.39 6.93
N LEU A 34 -10.03 8.67 6.04
CA LEU A 34 -9.73 9.12 4.68
C LEU A 34 -11.00 9.16 3.83
N ALA A 35 -10.98 9.98 2.78
CA ALA A 35 -12.12 10.21 1.91
C ALA A 35 -11.80 9.98 0.43
N TYR A 36 -11.07 8.89 0.11
CA TYR A 36 -10.78 8.57 -1.29
C TYR A 36 -12.03 8.09 -2.04
N PRO A 37 -12.20 8.48 -3.32
CA PRO A 37 -13.38 8.11 -4.11
C PRO A 37 -13.38 6.63 -4.52
N ARG A 38 -12.23 5.95 -4.43
CA ARG A 38 -12.09 4.52 -4.77
C ARG A 38 -11.69 3.71 -3.53
N ALA A 39 -12.31 2.54 -3.37
CA ALA A 39 -12.07 1.67 -2.23
C ALA A 39 -10.64 1.07 -2.21
N ASP A 40 -10.07 0.78 -3.38
CA ASP A 40 -8.68 0.34 -3.50
C ASP A 40 -7.70 1.43 -3.07
N PHE A 41 -8.00 2.70 -3.34
CA PHE A 41 -7.21 3.84 -2.87
C PHE A 41 -7.35 4.06 -1.37
N GLN A 42 -8.54 3.87 -0.80
CA GLN A 42 -8.75 3.92 0.64
C GLN A 42 -7.83 2.91 1.36
N GLY A 43 -7.85 1.64 0.92
CA GLY A 43 -7.01 0.58 1.49
C GLY A 43 -5.51 0.78 1.22
N ALA A 44 -5.15 1.32 0.06
CA ALA A 44 -3.76 1.68 -0.27
C ALA A 44 -3.25 2.81 0.64
N ALA A 45 -4.06 3.83 0.87
CA ALA A 45 -3.65 4.99 1.66
C ALA A 45 -3.49 4.62 3.15
N TRP A 46 -4.37 3.78 3.70
CA TRP A 46 -4.17 3.21 5.03
C TRP A 46 -2.83 2.47 5.14
N GLN A 47 -2.51 1.59 4.19
CA GLN A 47 -1.24 0.87 4.18
C GLN A 47 -0.03 1.82 4.11
N MET A 48 -0.11 2.86 3.27
CA MET A 48 0.94 3.87 3.14
C MET A 48 1.14 4.65 4.45
N LEU A 49 0.06 5.11 5.07
CA LEU A 49 0.13 5.89 6.32
C LEU A 49 0.64 5.05 7.49
N ILE A 50 0.22 3.79 7.61
CA ILE A 50 0.79 2.87 8.60
C ILE A 50 2.28 2.65 8.31
N GLY A 51 2.67 2.50 7.04
CA GLY A 51 4.08 2.40 6.64
C GLY A 51 4.90 3.64 7.05
N ILE A 52 4.34 4.84 6.91
CA ILE A 52 4.97 6.08 7.36
C ILE A 52 5.16 6.04 8.88
N LEU A 53 4.09 5.81 9.65
CA LEU A 53 4.15 5.73 11.11
C LEU A 53 5.19 4.70 11.57
N GLN A 54 5.20 3.52 10.96
CA GLN A 54 6.16 2.46 11.25
C GLN A 54 7.61 2.85 10.95
N CYS A 55 7.87 3.66 9.91
CA CYS A 55 9.22 4.08 9.57
C CYS A 55 9.72 5.26 10.42
N THR A 56 8.83 6.03 11.06
CA THR A 56 9.21 7.30 11.68
C THR A 56 9.02 7.34 13.20
N VAL A 57 7.97 6.68 13.71
CA VAL A 57 7.51 6.78 15.10
C VAL A 57 7.02 5.42 15.63
N ALA A 58 7.59 4.33 15.14
CA ALA A 58 7.29 3.01 15.70
C ALA A 58 7.69 2.98 17.18
N PRO A 59 6.84 2.44 18.07
CA PRO A 59 7.18 2.32 19.48
C PRO A 59 8.27 1.26 19.67
N GLU A 60 9.11 1.40 20.69
CA GLU A 60 10.16 0.45 21.05
C GLU A 60 9.53 -0.90 21.47
N ASP A 61 8.49 -0.85 22.29
CA ASP A 61 7.85 -2.01 22.87
C ASP A 61 6.31 -1.89 22.97
N LYS A 62 5.69 -2.78 23.75
CA LYS A 62 4.24 -2.80 23.95
C LYS A 62 3.75 -1.74 24.94
N GLU A 63 4.61 -1.31 25.87
CA GLU A 63 4.29 -0.30 26.87
C GLU A 63 4.23 1.06 26.19
N GLU A 64 5.26 1.44 25.44
CA GLU A 64 5.25 2.69 24.66
C GLU A 64 4.12 2.70 23.62
N TRP A 65 3.83 1.55 23.00
CA TRP A 65 2.67 1.43 22.10
C TRP A 65 1.36 1.81 22.81
N ALA A 66 1.18 1.40 24.07
CA ALA A 66 -0.01 1.67 24.87
C ALA A 66 -0.05 3.12 25.34
N ASP A 67 1.09 3.69 25.74
CA ASP A 67 1.20 5.08 26.14
C ASP A 67 0.80 6.01 24.99
N ILE A 68 1.35 5.82 23.79
CA ILE A 68 0.98 6.59 22.59
C ILE A 68 -0.50 6.42 22.23
N TRP A 69 -1.07 5.22 22.42
CA TRP A 69 -2.50 5.01 22.19
C TRP A 69 -3.38 5.88 23.11
N HIS A 70 -2.94 6.12 24.34
CA HIS A 70 -3.66 6.92 25.33
C HIS A 70 -3.38 8.42 25.19
N GLU A 71 -2.12 8.81 25.04
CA GLU A 71 -1.63 10.18 25.13
C GLU A 71 -1.43 10.86 23.76
N SER A 72 -1.41 10.09 22.67
CA SER A 72 -1.03 10.53 21.31
C SER A 72 0.47 10.81 21.15
N ILE A 73 0.88 11.17 19.93
CA ILE A 73 2.25 11.57 19.61
C ILE A 73 2.29 13.10 19.63
N GLU A 74 3.26 13.67 20.34
CA GLU A 74 3.43 15.12 20.40
C GLU A 74 3.69 15.70 19.00
N PHE A 75 3.11 16.88 18.72
CA PHE A 75 3.17 17.49 17.39
C PHE A 75 4.61 17.75 16.93
N GLU A 76 5.47 18.20 17.83
CA GLU A 76 6.88 18.49 17.55
C GLU A 76 7.68 17.23 17.23
N GLN A 77 7.38 16.13 17.94
CA GLN A 77 7.96 14.81 17.65
C GLN A 77 7.50 14.33 16.27
N TRP A 78 6.22 14.47 15.96
CA TRP A 78 5.66 14.09 14.66
C TRP A 78 6.26 14.90 13.50
N GLU A 79 6.36 16.23 13.65
CA GLU A 79 6.96 17.09 12.63
C GLU A 79 8.44 16.74 12.40
N LYS A 80 9.21 16.53 13.48
CA LYS A 80 10.60 16.08 13.38
C LYS A 80 10.70 14.75 12.67
N ALA A 81 9.81 13.80 12.98
CA ALA A 81 9.81 12.47 12.39
C ALA A 81 9.42 12.50 10.89
N LEU A 82 8.50 13.37 10.47
CA LEU A 82 8.21 13.59 9.05
C LEU A 82 9.40 14.18 8.30
N ASN A 83 10.12 15.12 8.93
CA ASN A 83 11.27 15.77 8.30
C ASN A 83 12.42 14.78 7.99
N THR A 84 12.59 13.70 8.78
CA THR A 84 13.63 12.70 8.50
C THR A 84 13.41 11.97 7.18
N ILE A 85 12.15 11.73 6.80
CA ILE A 85 11.77 11.02 5.56
C ILE A 85 11.32 11.96 4.42
N SER A 86 11.39 13.28 4.60
CA SER A 86 10.91 14.26 3.60
C SER A 86 11.55 14.06 2.22
N LEU A 87 12.83 13.66 2.14
CA LEU A 87 13.48 13.35 0.87
C LEU A 87 12.83 12.15 0.14
N ALA A 88 12.40 11.13 0.89
CA ALA A 88 11.68 9.98 0.34
C ALA A 88 10.28 10.36 -0.17
N LEU A 89 9.70 11.43 0.37
CA LEU A 89 8.35 11.88 0.10
C LEU A 89 8.27 13.08 -0.86
N GLN A 90 9.34 13.35 -1.62
CA GLN A 90 9.32 14.26 -2.75
C GLN A 90 8.64 13.61 -3.95
N PHE A 91 7.62 14.26 -4.54
CA PHE A 91 6.89 13.76 -5.71
C PHE A 91 6.85 14.83 -6.80
N GLY A 92 7.34 14.50 -8.00
CA GLY A 92 7.48 15.47 -9.09
C GLY A 92 8.49 15.03 -10.15
N GLU A 93 8.90 15.98 -10.98
CA GLU A 93 9.87 15.78 -12.06
C GLU A 93 11.28 15.45 -11.55
N GLN A 94 11.70 16.08 -10.47
CA GLN A 94 13.04 15.93 -9.91
C GLN A 94 13.20 14.57 -9.20
N LYS A 95 14.34 13.90 -9.44
CA LYS A 95 14.71 12.65 -8.78
C LYS A 95 15.57 12.93 -7.54
N PRO A 96 15.51 12.08 -6.50
CA PRO A 96 14.62 10.92 -6.37
C PRO A 96 13.16 11.35 -6.22
N SER A 97 12.24 10.57 -6.79
CA SER A 97 10.81 10.88 -6.72
C SER A 97 10.02 9.68 -6.21
N PHE A 98 9.08 9.95 -5.31
CA PHE A 98 8.26 8.99 -4.58
C PHE A 98 7.73 7.88 -5.51
N LEU A 99 8.20 6.65 -5.26
CA LEU A 99 7.80 5.42 -5.96
C LEU A 99 7.96 5.41 -7.50
N GLN A 100 8.75 6.32 -8.04
CA GLN A 100 9.09 6.36 -9.46
C GLN A 100 10.50 5.82 -9.69
N SER A 101 10.76 5.31 -10.89
CA SER A 101 12.10 4.84 -11.28
C SER A 101 13.14 5.94 -11.07
N PHE A 102 14.26 5.57 -10.45
CA PHE A 102 15.39 6.47 -10.23
C PHE A 102 16.07 6.78 -11.57
N ASP A 103 16.33 5.74 -12.36
CA ASP A 103 16.93 5.84 -13.68
C ASP A 103 15.85 6.17 -14.72
N PRO A 104 16.15 7.07 -15.69
CA PRO A 104 15.22 7.39 -16.76
C PRO A 104 14.76 6.16 -17.55
N LEU A 105 13.49 6.13 -17.93
CA LEU A 105 12.94 5.03 -18.71
C LEU A 105 12.94 5.35 -20.21
N ASP A 106 13.70 4.56 -20.96
CA ASP A 106 13.58 4.48 -22.41
C ASP A 106 12.46 3.50 -22.80
N SER A 107 11.24 4.02 -22.86
CA SER A 107 10.03 3.36 -23.36
C SER A 107 9.00 4.39 -23.85
N GLU A 108 8.05 3.94 -24.69
CA GLU A 108 6.96 4.79 -25.19
C GLU A 108 6.06 5.29 -24.06
N TYR A 109 5.48 6.48 -24.25
CA TYR A 109 4.46 6.99 -23.35
C TYR A 109 3.17 6.17 -23.49
N GLY A 110 2.65 5.74 -22.34
CA GLY A 110 1.30 5.21 -22.20
C GLY A 110 0.40 6.18 -21.45
N SER A 111 -0.91 5.94 -21.55
CA SER A 111 -1.92 6.70 -20.80
C SER A 111 -1.68 6.63 -19.28
N ILE A 112 -1.95 7.73 -18.58
CA ILE A 112 -1.92 7.79 -17.11
C ILE A 112 -2.88 6.79 -16.43
N ALA A 113 -3.92 6.34 -17.15
CA ALA A 113 -4.79 5.27 -16.68
C ALA A 113 -4.03 3.99 -16.35
N GLY A 114 -2.83 3.78 -16.91
CA GLY A 114 -1.97 2.64 -16.60
C GLY A 114 -1.52 2.56 -15.13
N LEU A 115 -1.73 3.60 -14.32
CA LEU A 115 -1.58 3.55 -12.86
C LEU A 115 -2.73 2.82 -12.15
N LEU A 116 -3.86 2.61 -12.81
CA LEU A 116 -5.01 1.96 -12.22
C LEU A 116 -4.92 0.45 -12.45
N VAL A 117 -5.10 -0.33 -11.38
CA VAL A 117 -5.02 -1.79 -11.43
C VAL A 117 -6.01 -2.38 -12.43
N ASP A 118 -7.20 -1.79 -12.50
CA ASP A 118 -8.34 -2.17 -13.34
C ASP A 118 -8.29 -1.59 -14.76
N ALA A 119 -7.29 -0.78 -15.11
CA ALA A 119 -7.15 -0.29 -16.48
C ALA A 119 -6.78 -1.43 -17.44
N PRO A 120 -7.41 -1.49 -18.63
CA PRO A 120 -7.17 -2.55 -19.58
C PRO A 120 -5.77 -2.43 -20.19
N GLY A 121 -5.00 -3.51 -20.13
CA GLY A 121 -3.71 -3.59 -20.82
C GLY A 121 -3.86 -3.62 -22.36
N GLY A 122 -2.76 -3.41 -23.08
CA GLY A 122 -2.78 -3.30 -24.55
C GLY A 122 -3.45 -4.48 -25.27
N ASN A 123 -3.25 -5.72 -24.80
CA ASN A 123 -3.93 -6.89 -25.38
C ASN A 123 -5.43 -6.94 -25.06
N ALA A 124 -5.86 -6.43 -23.91
CA ALA A 124 -7.28 -6.35 -23.58
C ALA A 124 -7.98 -5.36 -24.52
N LEU A 125 -7.36 -4.20 -24.77
CA LEU A 125 -7.84 -3.20 -25.73
C LEU A 125 -7.88 -3.75 -27.17
N LYS A 126 -6.77 -4.30 -27.66
CA LYS A 126 -6.66 -4.85 -29.03
C LYS A 126 -7.67 -5.94 -29.32
N LEU A 127 -7.99 -6.77 -28.32
CA LEU A 127 -8.91 -7.91 -28.46
C LEU A 127 -10.32 -7.60 -27.94
N ASN A 128 -10.61 -6.34 -27.57
CA ASN A 128 -11.89 -5.90 -27.00
C ASN A 128 -12.37 -6.75 -25.81
N LYS A 129 -11.47 -7.11 -24.89
CA LYS A 129 -11.75 -7.95 -23.70
C LYS A 129 -12.10 -7.13 -22.46
N ASP A 130 -12.25 -5.83 -22.61
CA ASP A 130 -12.47 -4.83 -21.58
C ASP A 130 -13.94 -4.38 -21.49
N HIS A 131 -14.89 -5.28 -21.79
CA HIS A 131 -16.32 -4.98 -21.93
C HIS A 131 -16.96 -4.21 -20.75
N PHE A 132 -16.46 -4.38 -19.54
CA PHE A 132 -16.99 -3.74 -18.33
C PHE A 132 -16.20 -2.50 -17.90
N VAL A 133 -15.12 -2.16 -18.60
CA VAL A 133 -14.35 -0.95 -18.36
C VAL A 133 -14.72 0.09 -19.41
N LYS A 134 -15.32 1.19 -18.97
CA LYS A 134 -15.62 2.30 -19.87
C LYS A 134 -14.31 3.01 -20.24
N ARG A 135 -13.92 2.88 -21.51
CA ARG A 135 -12.74 3.55 -22.09
C ARG A 135 -12.88 5.07 -22.00
N GLY A 136 -11.76 5.78 -21.87
CA GLY A 136 -11.71 7.24 -21.76
C GLY A 136 -12.25 7.80 -20.45
N ASN A 137 -12.53 6.97 -19.44
CA ASN A 137 -12.99 7.45 -18.14
C ASN A 137 -11.90 8.16 -17.33
N VAL A 138 -10.63 7.85 -17.58
CA VAL A 138 -9.48 8.45 -16.91
C VAL A 138 -8.44 8.73 -17.97
N GLU A 139 -8.28 10.00 -18.31
CA GLU A 139 -7.33 10.52 -19.29
C GLU A 139 -6.39 11.54 -18.64
N GLN A 140 -6.84 12.21 -17.58
CA GLN A 140 -6.09 13.24 -16.87
C GLN A 140 -6.32 13.18 -15.36
N ILE A 141 -5.24 13.15 -14.57
CA ILE A 141 -5.34 13.08 -13.10
C ILE A 141 -4.43 14.08 -12.42
N CYS A 142 -4.84 14.61 -11.26
CA CYS A 142 -4.01 15.53 -10.50
C CYS A 142 -2.84 14.81 -9.80
N PRO A 143 -1.74 15.52 -9.48
CA PRO A 143 -0.60 14.96 -8.76
C PRO A 143 -0.97 14.26 -7.44
N HIS A 144 -2.00 14.75 -6.73
CA HIS A 144 -2.45 14.16 -5.47
C HIS A 144 -3.03 12.74 -5.68
N CYS A 145 -3.86 12.57 -6.72
CA CYS A 145 -4.40 11.25 -7.08
C CYS A 145 -3.31 10.34 -7.67
N ALA A 146 -2.37 10.90 -8.42
CA ALA A 146 -1.27 10.14 -8.99
C ALA A 146 -0.35 9.54 -7.92
N ALA A 147 -0.06 10.29 -6.84
CA ALA A 147 0.76 9.79 -5.73
C ALA A 147 0.16 8.52 -5.09
N ILE A 148 -1.15 8.54 -4.78
CA ILE A 148 -1.80 7.35 -4.20
C ILE A 148 -2.00 6.23 -5.22
N ALA A 149 -2.28 6.55 -6.48
CA ALA A 149 -2.41 5.56 -7.54
C ALA A 149 -1.09 4.81 -7.77
N LEU A 150 0.03 5.54 -7.72
CA LEU A 150 1.37 4.98 -7.80
C LEU A 150 1.67 4.06 -6.61
N PHE A 151 1.34 4.45 -5.38
CA PHE A 151 1.44 3.53 -4.23
C PHE A 151 0.55 2.29 -4.41
N ALA A 152 -0.70 2.47 -4.83
CA ALA A 152 -1.66 1.39 -5.01
C ALA A 152 -1.20 0.35 -6.05
N ILE A 153 -0.67 0.78 -7.21
CA ILE A 153 -0.20 -0.13 -8.25
C ILE A 153 1.11 -0.82 -7.86
N GLN A 154 2.00 -0.16 -7.14
CA GLN A 154 3.25 -0.76 -6.66
C GLN A 154 2.97 -1.83 -5.59
N THR A 155 2.11 -1.50 -4.62
CA THR A 155 1.83 -2.36 -3.46
C THR A 155 1.01 -3.61 -3.82
N ASN A 156 0.06 -3.48 -4.76
CA ASN A 156 -0.79 -4.60 -5.22
C ASN A 156 -0.23 -5.33 -6.43
N SER A 157 0.69 -4.69 -7.16
CA SER A 157 1.20 -5.01 -8.51
C SER A 157 0.77 -6.38 -9.04
N PRO A 158 -0.31 -6.42 -9.86
CA PRO A 158 -0.76 -7.66 -10.49
C PRO A 158 0.24 -8.13 -11.54
N ALA A 159 0.08 -9.36 -12.04
CA ALA A 159 0.90 -9.81 -13.17
C ALA A 159 0.59 -8.94 -14.41
N GLY A 160 1.60 -8.56 -15.19
CA GLY A 160 1.43 -7.64 -16.34
C GLY A 160 1.81 -8.23 -17.70
N GLY A 161 2.08 -9.54 -17.78
CA GLY A 161 2.71 -10.16 -18.94
C GLY A 161 4.23 -10.33 -18.77
N ALA A 162 4.94 -10.61 -19.87
CA ALA A 162 6.36 -10.96 -19.82
C ALA A 162 7.23 -9.86 -19.20
N GLY A 163 7.98 -10.21 -18.16
CA GLY A 163 8.91 -9.33 -17.46
C GLY A 163 8.28 -8.36 -16.44
N TYR A 164 6.95 -8.18 -16.42
CA TYR A 164 6.31 -7.36 -15.38
C TYR A 164 6.25 -8.11 -14.06
N ARG A 165 6.96 -7.59 -13.05
CA ARG A 165 7.06 -8.21 -11.73
C ARG A 165 5.81 -7.92 -10.89
N VAL A 166 5.39 -8.94 -10.16
CA VAL A 166 4.34 -8.83 -9.15
C VAL A 166 4.89 -8.21 -7.87
N GLY A 167 4.00 -7.75 -6.98
CA GLY A 167 4.39 -7.21 -5.68
C GLY A 167 5.12 -8.23 -4.80
N MET A 168 5.74 -7.75 -3.72
CA MET A 168 6.42 -8.59 -2.71
C MET A 168 5.51 -9.69 -2.14
N ARG A 169 4.20 -9.46 -2.17
CA ARG A 169 3.15 -10.36 -1.68
C ARG A 169 2.50 -11.18 -2.81
N GLY A 170 3.07 -11.15 -4.00
CA GLY A 170 2.43 -11.63 -5.23
C GLY A 170 1.40 -10.64 -5.80
N GLY A 171 0.75 -11.01 -6.90
CA GLY A 171 -0.26 -10.18 -7.55
C GLY A 171 -1.64 -10.35 -6.92
N GLY A 172 -2.27 -9.24 -6.54
CA GLY A 172 -3.57 -9.22 -5.85
C GLY A 172 -3.53 -9.80 -4.43
N PRO A 173 -2.59 -9.38 -3.56
CA PRO A 173 -2.47 -9.95 -2.22
C PRO A 173 -3.66 -9.57 -1.34
N LEU A 174 -4.03 -10.49 -0.45
CA LEU A 174 -4.98 -10.20 0.62
C LEU A 174 -4.28 -9.38 1.70
N THR A 175 -4.85 -8.23 2.01
CA THR A 175 -4.45 -7.36 3.11
C THR A 175 -5.44 -7.52 4.25
N THR A 176 -4.95 -7.64 5.48
CA THR A 176 -5.75 -7.71 6.70
C THR A 176 -5.20 -6.73 7.73
N LEU A 177 -5.99 -5.70 8.03
CA LEU A 177 -5.69 -4.69 9.05
C LEU A 177 -6.63 -4.86 10.24
N VAL A 178 -6.13 -4.51 11.42
CA VAL A 178 -6.90 -4.47 12.67
C VAL A 178 -7.59 -3.11 12.77
N VAL A 179 -8.88 -3.12 13.03
CA VAL A 179 -9.71 -1.92 13.19
C VAL A 179 -10.60 -2.07 14.43
N PRO A 180 -11.04 -0.99 15.08
CA PRO A 180 -12.01 -1.11 16.18
C PRO A 180 -13.36 -1.60 15.64
N GLN A 181 -14.14 -2.35 16.44
CA GLN A 181 -15.52 -2.72 16.07
C GLN A 181 -16.42 -1.49 15.90
N GLU A 182 -16.21 -0.48 16.75
CA GLU A 182 -16.95 0.78 16.72
C GLU A 182 -16.04 1.85 16.09
N GLU A 183 -15.78 1.73 14.78
CA GLU A 183 -14.87 2.62 14.03
C GLU A 183 -15.22 4.11 14.21
N ASP A 184 -16.49 4.44 14.38
CA ASP A 184 -16.97 5.81 14.53
C ASP A 184 -16.52 6.51 15.83
N LYS A 185 -16.07 5.75 16.83
CA LYS A 185 -15.62 6.30 18.12
C LYS A 185 -14.15 6.72 18.14
N TYR A 186 -13.40 6.38 17.10
CA TYR A 186 -11.95 6.58 17.07
C TYR A 186 -11.55 7.51 15.93
N PRO A 187 -10.58 8.41 16.15
CA PRO A 187 -10.00 9.18 15.06
C PRO A 187 -9.13 8.29 14.16
N LEU A 188 -8.89 8.74 12.94
CA LEU A 188 -8.11 8.01 11.93
C LEU A 188 -6.76 7.53 12.47
N TRP A 189 -5.98 8.40 13.11
CA TRP A 189 -4.63 8.04 13.56
C TRP A 189 -4.62 6.88 14.56
N LYS A 190 -5.62 6.79 15.47
CA LYS A 190 -5.74 5.65 16.39
C LYS A 190 -6.02 4.37 15.60
N LYS A 191 -6.92 4.41 14.60
CA LYS A 191 -7.19 3.23 13.78
C LYS A 191 -5.95 2.75 13.02
N LEU A 192 -5.13 3.68 12.52
CA LEU A 192 -3.83 3.37 11.90
C LEU A 192 -2.85 2.77 12.93
N TRP A 193 -2.77 3.34 14.13
CA TRP A 193 -1.86 2.93 15.21
C TRP A 193 -2.05 1.47 15.65
N LEU A 194 -3.27 0.92 15.56
CA LEU A 194 -3.55 -0.50 15.78
C LEU A 194 -2.72 -1.46 14.91
N ASN A 195 -2.14 -0.96 13.83
CA ASN A 195 -1.36 -1.72 12.86
C ASN A 195 0.11 -1.32 12.83
N VAL A 196 0.56 -0.45 13.74
CA VAL A 196 1.97 -0.14 13.96
C VAL A 196 2.53 -1.17 14.94
N LEU A 197 3.65 -1.78 14.57
CA LEU A 197 4.32 -2.81 15.34
C LEU A 197 5.48 -2.22 16.15
N PRO A 198 5.73 -2.72 17.37
CA PRO A 198 6.93 -2.38 18.09
C PRO A 198 8.22 -2.71 17.31
N GLN A 199 9.22 -1.86 17.46
CA GLN A 199 10.51 -1.91 16.80
C GLN A 199 11.56 -1.30 17.73
N GLU A 200 12.42 -2.17 18.28
CA GLU A 200 13.45 -1.80 19.28
C GLU A 200 14.39 -0.68 18.77
N GLU A 201 14.83 -0.76 17.52
CA GLU A 201 15.76 0.22 16.94
C GLU A 201 15.10 1.00 15.80
N PRO A 202 14.90 2.32 15.92
CA PRO A 202 14.39 3.14 14.82
C PRO A 202 15.41 3.19 13.66
N PRO A 203 14.96 3.27 12.39
CA PRO A 203 15.88 3.28 11.26
C PRO A 203 16.71 4.57 11.23
N ASN A 204 17.99 4.43 10.89
CA ASN A 204 18.87 5.58 10.63
C ASN A 204 18.63 6.13 9.21
N VAL A 205 18.81 7.45 9.04
CA VAL A 205 18.75 8.13 7.73
C VAL A 205 19.66 7.47 6.68
N THR A 206 20.83 6.95 7.07
CA THR A 206 21.74 6.25 6.15
C THR A 206 21.15 4.93 5.60
N GLN A 207 20.16 4.35 6.27
CA GLN A 207 19.45 3.14 5.84
C GLN A 207 18.25 3.46 4.94
N HIS A 208 17.85 4.73 4.79
CA HIS A 208 16.70 5.13 3.97
C HIS A 208 16.73 4.57 2.53
N PRO A 209 17.87 4.52 1.81
CA PRO A 209 17.91 3.90 0.48
C PRO A 209 17.64 2.39 0.46
N LEU A 210 17.80 1.70 1.60
CA LEU A 210 17.43 0.28 1.76
C LEU A 210 15.96 0.09 2.16
N ILE A 211 15.29 1.15 2.62
CA ILE A 211 13.87 1.16 3.01
C ILE A 211 12.99 1.65 1.85
N PHE A 212 13.40 2.76 1.21
CA PHE A 212 12.69 3.48 0.16
C PHE A 212 13.39 3.28 -1.19
N PRO A 213 12.93 2.35 -2.05
CA PRO A 213 13.74 1.87 -3.18
C PRO A 213 14.01 2.91 -4.27
N TRP A 214 13.23 3.97 -4.32
CA TRP A 214 13.39 5.07 -5.29
C TRP A 214 14.45 6.10 -4.87
N LEU A 215 15.08 5.94 -3.69
CA LEU A 215 16.21 6.77 -3.25
C LEU A 215 17.57 6.28 -3.76
N ALA A 216 17.61 5.13 -4.44
CA ALA A 216 18.82 4.53 -5.01
C ALA A 216 18.59 4.10 -6.47
N PRO A 217 19.67 3.84 -7.24
CA PRO A 217 19.55 3.27 -8.58
C PRO A 217 18.64 2.05 -8.61
N THR A 218 17.80 1.98 -9.64
CA THR A 218 16.70 1.02 -9.68
C THR A 218 17.24 -0.40 -9.84
N LYS A 219 17.01 -1.28 -8.85
CA LYS A 219 17.34 -2.70 -8.99
C LYS A 219 16.46 -3.34 -10.08
N THR A 220 17.07 -3.88 -11.12
CA THR A 220 16.37 -4.55 -12.24
C THR A 220 16.58 -6.05 -12.21
N SER A 221 15.58 -6.79 -12.69
CA SER A 221 15.65 -8.24 -12.86
C SER A 221 15.95 -8.68 -14.31
N GLU A 222 16.57 -7.80 -15.09
CA GLU A 222 17.10 -8.09 -16.43
C GLU A 222 18.28 -9.08 -16.36
N LYS A 223 19.09 -8.99 -15.30
CA LYS A 223 20.18 -9.92 -15.01
C LYS A 223 19.72 -10.94 -13.97
N ALA A 224 20.05 -12.21 -14.20
CA ALA A 224 19.80 -13.27 -13.22
C ALA A 224 20.56 -13.00 -11.90
N GLY A 225 19.96 -13.37 -10.76
CA GLY A 225 20.56 -13.20 -9.43
C GLY A 225 20.30 -11.87 -8.73
N ASN A 226 19.75 -10.86 -9.42
CA ASN A 226 19.39 -9.56 -8.81
C ASN A 226 18.02 -9.61 -8.10
N VAL A 227 17.88 -10.51 -7.14
CA VAL A 227 16.67 -10.67 -6.32
C VAL A 227 16.80 -9.85 -5.04
N VAL A 228 15.72 -9.18 -4.65
CA VAL A 228 15.64 -8.45 -3.39
C VAL A 228 14.97 -9.33 -2.34
N THR A 229 15.71 -9.64 -1.29
CA THR A 229 15.30 -10.50 -0.17
C THR A 229 15.45 -9.72 1.14
N PRO A 230 14.85 -10.19 2.24
CA PRO A 230 15.09 -9.61 3.56
C PRO A 230 16.57 -9.57 3.98
N ASP A 231 17.43 -10.41 3.40
CA ASP A 231 18.86 -10.46 3.72
C ASP A 231 19.67 -9.33 3.08
N ASN A 232 19.16 -8.70 2.01
CA ASN A 232 19.88 -7.68 1.23
C ASN A 232 19.15 -6.33 1.12
N ALA A 233 18.15 -6.14 1.98
CA ALA A 233 17.30 -4.97 2.09
C ALA A 233 16.98 -4.69 3.57
N HIS A 234 16.41 -3.52 3.86
CA HIS A 234 15.88 -3.27 5.19
C HIS A 234 14.50 -3.93 5.35
N PRO A 235 14.17 -4.55 6.50
CA PRO A 235 12.85 -5.17 6.72
C PRO A 235 11.67 -4.22 6.48
N LEU A 236 11.84 -2.92 6.76
CA LEU A 236 10.83 -1.88 6.49
C LEU A 236 10.53 -1.66 5.01
N GLN A 237 11.37 -2.13 4.08
CA GLN A 237 11.05 -2.11 2.66
C GLN A 237 9.79 -2.92 2.34
N ALA A 238 9.36 -3.83 3.24
CA ALA A 238 8.08 -4.52 3.14
C ALA A 238 6.90 -3.55 2.94
N TYR A 239 6.92 -2.34 3.48
CA TYR A 239 5.84 -1.36 3.28
C TYR A 239 5.93 -0.59 1.94
N TRP A 240 7.06 -0.69 1.25
CA TRP A 240 7.49 0.20 0.17
C TRP A 240 7.95 -0.54 -1.09
N GLY A 241 7.41 -1.74 -1.32
CA GLY A 241 7.74 -2.55 -2.48
C GLY A 241 7.48 -1.80 -3.78
N MET A 242 8.45 -1.82 -4.68
CA MET A 242 8.44 -1.09 -5.94
C MET A 242 8.76 -2.01 -7.13
N PRO A 243 7.92 -3.04 -7.39
CA PRO A 243 8.19 -4.05 -8.40
C PRO A 243 8.12 -3.51 -9.84
N ARG A 244 7.39 -2.41 -10.08
CA ARG A 244 7.22 -1.82 -11.41
C ARG A 244 8.13 -0.63 -11.60
N ARG A 245 8.69 -0.51 -12.79
CA ARG A 245 9.44 0.67 -13.23
C ARG A 245 8.46 1.62 -13.87
N ILE A 246 8.18 2.75 -13.22
CA ILE A 246 7.18 3.72 -13.64
C ILE A 246 7.79 5.11 -13.52
N GLU A 247 7.54 5.95 -14.52
CA GLU A 247 7.95 7.35 -14.53
C GLU A 247 6.79 8.19 -15.08
N LEU A 248 6.35 9.20 -14.34
CA LEU A 248 5.25 10.07 -14.74
C LEU A 248 5.79 11.26 -15.51
N ASP A 249 5.02 11.73 -16.50
CA ASP A 249 5.38 12.93 -17.25
C ASP A 249 4.82 14.18 -16.59
N PHE A 250 5.71 14.97 -15.98
CA PHE A 250 5.37 16.26 -15.39
C PHE A 250 5.58 17.44 -16.36
N THR A 251 6.12 17.19 -17.56
CA THR A 251 6.44 18.23 -18.54
C THR A 251 5.27 18.54 -19.48
N HIS A 252 4.45 17.53 -19.80
CA HIS A 252 3.24 17.69 -20.60
C HIS A 252 2.01 17.57 -19.70
N THR A 253 1.54 18.71 -19.20
CA THR A 253 0.36 18.78 -18.33
C THR A 253 -0.68 19.75 -18.89
N VAL A 254 -1.92 19.60 -18.43
CA VAL A 254 -3.04 20.47 -18.80
C VAL A 254 -3.79 20.95 -17.57
N ALA A 255 -4.34 22.15 -17.62
CA ALA A 255 -5.28 22.61 -16.61
C ALA A 255 -6.66 21.98 -16.88
N GLY A 256 -7.40 21.65 -15.84
CA GLY A 256 -8.75 21.10 -15.98
C GLY A 256 -9.25 20.40 -14.73
N ILE A 257 -10.22 19.51 -14.91
CA ILE A 257 -10.79 18.68 -13.84
C ILE A 257 -10.13 17.31 -13.81
N CYS A 258 -9.65 16.88 -12.63
CA CYS A 258 -9.12 15.55 -12.42
C CYS A 258 -10.22 14.49 -12.55
N ASP A 259 -10.01 13.48 -13.38
CA ASP A 259 -11.01 12.43 -13.63
C ASP A 259 -11.22 11.50 -12.42
N LEU A 260 -10.31 11.52 -11.44
CA LEU A 260 -10.40 10.68 -10.24
C LEU A 260 -11.07 11.38 -9.06
N CYS A 261 -10.66 12.61 -8.72
CA CYS A 261 -11.22 13.32 -7.57
C CYS A 261 -12.26 14.39 -7.93
N GLY A 262 -12.41 14.73 -9.21
CA GLY A 262 -13.37 15.75 -9.67
C GLY A 262 -12.98 17.18 -9.34
N GLU A 263 -11.77 17.42 -8.82
CA GLU A 263 -11.29 18.76 -8.48
C GLU A 263 -10.49 19.40 -9.62
N HIS A 264 -10.54 20.72 -9.71
CA HIS A 264 -9.72 21.48 -10.64
C HIS A 264 -8.24 21.45 -10.25
N HIS A 265 -7.35 21.37 -11.24
CA HIS A 265 -5.90 21.47 -11.05
C HIS A 265 -5.25 22.10 -12.28
N GLU A 266 -4.20 22.90 -12.08
CA GLU A 266 -3.49 23.61 -13.17
C GLU A 266 -2.58 22.71 -14.01
N SER A 267 -2.15 21.58 -13.44
CA SER A 267 -1.18 20.66 -14.05
C SER A 267 -1.59 19.20 -13.87
N LEU A 268 -2.58 18.76 -14.63
CA LEU A 268 -3.02 17.37 -14.69
C LEU A 268 -2.03 16.53 -15.51
N LEU A 269 -1.74 15.34 -15.01
CA LEU A 269 -0.86 14.36 -15.63
C LEU A 269 -1.65 13.54 -16.63
N LEU A 270 -1.11 13.40 -17.84
CA LEU A 270 -1.78 12.72 -18.97
C LEU A 270 -1.16 11.37 -19.31
N GLN A 271 0.13 11.22 -19.04
CA GLN A 271 0.92 10.09 -19.54
C GLN A 271 2.03 9.67 -18.58
N MET A 272 2.50 8.45 -18.80
CA MET A 272 3.58 7.84 -18.04
C MET A 272 4.40 6.90 -18.93
N ARG A 273 5.65 6.66 -18.55
CA ARG A 273 6.46 5.58 -19.08
C ARG A 273 6.46 4.42 -18.10
N SER A 274 6.48 3.21 -18.65
CA SER A 274 6.60 1.98 -17.87
C SER A 274 7.54 1.03 -18.59
N LYS A 275 8.30 0.25 -17.82
CA LYS A 275 9.23 -0.74 -18.36
C LYS A 275 9.15 -2.04 -17.58
N ASN A 276 9.27 -3.15 -18.29
CA ASN A 276 9.34 -4.47 -17.68
C ASN A 276 10.70 -4.69 -16.97
N TYR A 277 10.83 -5.84 -16.31
CA TYR A 277 12.01 -6.27 -15.55
C TYR A 277 12.38 -5.33 -14.40
N GLY A 278 11.37 -4.83 -13.67
CA GLY A 278 11.58 -4.14 -12.39
C GLY A 278 12.08 -5.07 -11.28
N VAL A 279 11.92 -4.63 -10.03
CA VAL A 279 12.46 -5.34 -8.86
C VAL A 279 11.80 -6.72 -8.72
N GLN A 280 12.62 -7.77 -8.65
CA GLN A 280 12.16 -9.11 -8.30
C GLN A 280 12.32 -9.31 -6.80
N TYR A 281 11.20 -9.44 -6.11
CA TYR A 281 11.16 -9.73 -4.68
C TYR A 281 10.99 -11.22 -4.42
N ASP A 282 11.65 -11.72 -3.38
CA ASP A 282 11.51 -13.11 -2.95
C ASP A 282 11.63 -13.26 -1.44
N SER A 283 10.99 -14.29 -0.90
CA SER A 283 11.06 -14.67 0.52
C SER A 283 10.63 -13.59 1.52
N TRP A 284 9.76 -12.65 1.11
CA TRP A 284 9.22 -11.60 1.98
C TRP A 284 7.97 -12.03 2.76
N LEU A 285 7.96 -11.75 4.05
CA LEU A 285 6.78 -11.84 4.92
C LEU A 285 6.29 -10.43 5.29
N HIS A 286 5.36 -9.93 4.49
CA HIS A 286 4.76 -8.62 4.64
C HIS A 286 3.85 -8.55 5.88
N PRO A 287 3.94 -7.49 6.71
CA PRO A 287 3.21 -7.38 7.97
C PRO A 287 1.68 -7.46 7.87
N PHE A 288 1.09 -6.99 6.77
CA PHE A 288 -0.36 -6.97 6.55
C PHE A 288 -0.95 -8.17 5.80
N SER A 289 -0.15 -9.15 5.38
CA SER A 289 -0.68 -10.30 4.65
C SER A 289 -0.70 -11.56 5.53
N PRO A 290 -1.77 -12.34 5.50
CA PRO A 290 -1.74 -13.71 6.00
C PRO A 290 -1.03 -14.61 4.98
N TYR A 291 -0.45 -15.70 5.46
CA TYR A 291 0.39 -16.61 4.69
C TYR A 291 0.04 -18.07 4.90
N ARG A 292 0.35 -18.90 3.90
CA ARG A 292 0.32 -20.36 3.96
C ARG A 292 1.62 -20.97 3.48
N GLN A 293 1.99 -22.12 4.03
CA GLN A 293 3.15 -22.92 3.63
C GLN A 293 2.70 -24.38 3.48
N ALA A 294 3.12 -25.04 2.40
CA ALA A 294 2.77 -26.44 2.18
C ALA A 294 3.50 -27.34 3.20
N LEU A 295 2.79 -28.29 3.82
CA LEU A 295 3.37 -29.20 4.81
C LEU A 295 4.21 -30.33 4.20
N LYS A 296 3.90 -30.69 2.95
CA LYS A 296 4.59 -31.79 2.25
C LYS A 296 6.07 -31.52 1.98
N ASP A 297 6.47 -30.25 2.03
CA ASP A 297 7.83 -29.81 1.82
C ASP A 297 8.16 -28.70 2.84
N PRO A 298 8.95 -29.00 3.90
CA PRO A 298 9.35 -28.02 4.89
C PRO A 298 10.12 -26.81 4.32
N SER A 299 10.72 -26.97 3.13
CA SER A 299 11.44 -25.89 2.42
C SER A 299 10.53 -25.04 1.53
N ALA A 300 9.24 -25.39 1.41
CA ALA A 300 8.29 -24.63 0.62
C ALA A 300 8.22 -23.18 1.11
N PRO A 301 8.18 -22.18 0.20
CA PRO A 301 8.09 -20.80 0.62
C PRO A 301 6.71 -20.49 1.22
N TRP A 302 6.68 -19.49 2.10
CA TRP A 302 5.42 -18.90 2.55
C TRP A 302 4.79 -18.09 1.42
N LEU A 303 3.55 -18.42 1.08
CA LEU A 303 2.79 -17.74 0.05
C LEU A 303 1.68 -16.91 0.69
N ALA A 304 1.63 -15.62 0.36
CA ALA A 304 0.55 -14.76 0.81
C ALA A 304 -0.78 -15.26 0.25
N PHE A 305 -1.85 -15.15 1.05
CA PHE A 305 -3.20 -15.29 0.52
C PHE A 305 -3.47 -14.17 -0.49
N LYS A 306 -4.33 -14.47 -1.46
CA LYS A 306 -4.72 -13.55 -2.54
C LYS A 306 -6.22 -13.31 -2.50
N GLY A 307 -6.67 -12.26 -3.20
CA GLY A 307 -8.07 -12.11 -3.52
C GLY A 307 -8.59 -13.34 -4.28
N GLN A 308 -9.84 -13.71 -4.01
CA GLN A 308 -10.47 -14.91 -4.56
C GLN A 308 -11.81 -14.54 -5.19
N PRO A 309 -12.29 -15.30 -6.17
CA PRO A 309 -13.63 -15.11 -6.72
C PRO A 309 -14.69 -15.26 -5.64
N GLY A 310 -15.58 -14.28 -5.53
CA GLY A 310 -16.62 -14.24 -4.50
C GLY A 310 -16.17 -13.63 -3.16
N GLY A 311 -14.92 -13.18 -3.04
CA GLY A 311 -14.41 -12.56 -1.82
C GLY A 311 -14.14 -13.57 -0.70
N LEU A 312 -14.14 -13.07 0.54
CA LEU A 312 -13.95 -13.90 1.73
C LEU A 312 -15.28 -14.47 2.22
N SER A 313 -15.26 -15.74 2.62
CA SER A 313 -16.42 -16.43 3.21
C SER A 313 -16.13 -16.84 4.66
N TYR A 314 -17.17 -17.21 5.41
CA TYR A 314 -17.06 -17.56 6.84
C TYR A 314 -15.99 -18.65 7.12
N LYS A 315 -15.84 -19.63 6.22
CA LYS A 315 -14.84 -20.72 6.37
C LYS A 315 -13.39 -20.20 6.40
N ASP A 316 -13.15 -19.03 5.82
CA ASP A 316 -11.82 -18.44 5.67
C ASP A 316 -11.43 -17.65 6.93
N TRP A 317 -12.39 -17.21 7.74
CA TRP A 317 -12.19 -16.30 8.88
C TRP A 317 -11.18 -16.82 9.90
N LEU A 318 -11.30 -18.10 10.28
CA LEU A 318 -10.38 -18.70 11.26
C LEU A 318 -8.93 -18.69 10.77
N GLY A 319 -8.70 -18.85 9.46
CA GLY A 319 -7.37 -18.80 8.86
C GLY A 319 -6.76 -17.39 8.82
N LEU A 320 -7.58 -16.35 9.00
CA LEU A 320 -7.15 -14.96 9.06
C LEU A 320 -6.88 -14.47 10.48
N MET A 321 -7.38 -15.17 11.50
CA MET A 321 -7.28 -14.76 12.90
C MET A 321 -6.31 -15.64 13.72
N LEU A 322 -6.20 -16.93 13.39
CA LEU A 322 -5.45 -17.89 14.19
C LEU A 322 -4.37 -18.58 13.37
N ASN A 323 -3.23 -18.85 14.02
CA ASN A 323 -2.28 -19.83 13.49
C ASN A 323 -2.99 -21.19 13.45
N ARG A 324 -2.94 -21.86 12.31
CA ARG A 324 -3.60 -23.16 12.15
C ARG A 324 -2.84 -24.03 11.17
N GLU A 325 -3.09 -25.32 11.28
CA GLU A 325 -2.58 -26.32 10.36
C GLU A 325 -3.77 -27.15 9.88
N ASP A 326 -3.81 -27.43 8.57
CA ASP A 326 -4.72 -28.43 8.00
C ASP A 326 -3.90 -29.57 7.39
N LYS A 327 -4.57 -30.53 6.72
CA LYS A 327 -3.89 -31.69 6.12
C LYS A 327 -2.79 -31.33 5.09
N PHE A 328 -2.82 -30.12 4.53
CA PHE A 328 -1.98 -29.71 3.41
C PHE A 328 -1.10 -28.51 3.73
N ASN A 329 -1.53 -27.59 4.59
CA ASN A 329 -0.88 -26.31 4.81
C ASN A 329 -0.80 -25.93 6.29
N LYS A 330 0.33 -25.32 6.65
CA LYS A 330 0.45 -24.43 7.81
C LYS A 330 0.04 -23.03 7.39
N MET A 331 -0.76 -22.35 8.21
CA MET A 331 -1.27 -21.00 7.94
C MET A 331 -0.99 -20.08 9.13
N GLN A 332 -0.67 -18.83 8.82
CA GLN A 332 -0.48 -17.77 9.80
C GLN A 332 -1.22 -16.49 9.39
N PRO A 333 -1.91 -15.82 10.34
CA PRO A 333 -2.47 -14.48 10.14
C PRO A 333 -1.39 -13.45 9.76
N ALA A 334 -1.80 -12.25 9.36
CA ALA A 334 -0.88 -11.13 9.22
C ALA A 334 -0.16 -10.81 10.54
N LYS A 335 1.08 -10.30 10.46
CA LYS A 335 1.89 -9.98 11.66
C LYS A 335 1.18 -9.00 12.58
N VAL A 336 0.51 -7.98 12.02
CA VAL A 336 -0.29 -7.01 12.79
C VAL A 336 -1.47 -7.66 13.51
N VAL A 337 -2.13 -8.65 12.91
CA VAL A 337 -3.23 -9.39 13.54
C VAL A 337 -2.71 -10.26 14.69
N ARG A 338 -1.57 -10.92 14.51
CA ARG A 338 -0.95 -11.70 15.60
C ARG A 338 -0.50 -10.80 16.76
N ALA A 339 0.04 -9.61 16.45
CA ALA A 339 0.46 -8.63 17.44
C ALA A 339 -0.73 -7.96 18.17
N ALA A 340 -1.89 -7.85 17.51
CA ALA A 340 -3.11 -7.35 18.13
C ALA A 340 -3.55 -8.23 19.31
N GLY A 341 -3.26 -9.53 19.28
CA GLY A 341 -3.52 -10.46 20.38
C GLY A 341 -5.01 -10.50 20.78
N GLN A 342 -5.28 -10.65 22.08
CA GLN A 342 -6.64 -10.74 22.64
C GLN A 342 -7.31 -9.38 22.91
N ARG A 343 -6.94 -8.31 22.19
CA ARG A 343 -7.57 -6.99 22.36
C ARG A 343 -9.08 -7.10 22.10
N ASN A 344 -9.88 -6.77 23.11
CA ASN A 344 -11.33 -6.82 23.04
C ASN A 344 -11.89 -5.76 22.07
N LYS A 345 -13.06 -6.03 21.49
CA LYS A 345 -13.81 -5.10 20.62
C LYS A 345 -13.06 -4.66 19.36
N MET A 346 -12.27 -5.56 18.77
CA MET A 346 -11.58 -5.34 17.50
C MET A 346 -12.26 -6.12 16.37
N SER A 347 -12.01 -5.68 15.14
CA SER A 347 -12.38 -6.32 13.88
C SER A 347 -11.18 -6.34 12.95
N LEU A 348 -11.27 -7.15 11.90
CA LEU A 348 -10.36 -7.15 10.78
C LEU A 348 -11.03 -6.47 9.59
N TRP A 349 -10.34 -5.50 9.00
CA TRP A 349 -10.64 -5.02 7.66
C TRP A 349 -9.78 -5.80 6.66
N CYS A 350 -10.44 -6.66 5.89
CA CYS A 350 -9.80 -7.53 4.92
C CYS A 350 -10.15 -7.05 3.51
N PHE A 351 -9.16 -6.87 2.64
CA PHE A 351 -9.41 -6.42 1.28
C PHE A 351 -8.36 -6.88 0.28
N ALA A 352 -8.78 -7.06 -0.97
CA ALA A 352 -7.92 -7.52 -2.06
C ALA A 352 -8.57 -7.29 -3.44
N TRP A 353 -7.72 -7.24 -4.46
CA TRP A 353 -8.14 -7.50 -5.83
C TRP A 353 -8.23 -9.01 -6.10
N ASP A 354 -9.37 -9.49 -6.63
CA ASP A 354 -9.47 -10.81 -7.25
C ASP A 354 -8.87 -10.75 -8.67
N MET A 355 -7.85 -11.58 -8.89
CA MET A 355 -7.00 -11.55 -10.07
C MET A 355 -6.91 -12.93 -10.71
N ASP A 356 -7.09 -12.99 -12.02
CA ASP A 356 -6.70 -14.12 -12.85
C ASP A 356 -5.53 -13.73 -13.75
N LYS A 357 -4.32 -14.01 -13.25
CA LYS A 357 -3.06 -13.51 -13.81
C LYS A 357 -3.07 -11.98 -13.89
N ALA A 358 -3.21 -11.43 -15.09
CA ALA A 358 -3.26 -9.99 -15.35
C ALA A 358 -4.70 -9.44 -15.41
N LYS A 359 -5.71 -10.31 -15.37
CA LYS A 359 -7.11 -9.90 -15.47
C LYS A 359 -7.65 -9.57 -14.09
N VAL A 360 -8.05 -8.33 -13.91
CA VAL A 360 -8.81 -7.90 -12.75
C VAL A 360 -10.25 -8.37 -12.89
N ARG A 361 -10.79 -8.99 -11.84
CA ARG A 361 -12.20 -9.41 -11.80
C ARG A 361 -13.04 -8.51 -10.91
N CYS A 362 -12.57 -8.25 -9.70
CA CYS A 362 -13.31 -7.45 -8.72
C CYS A 362 -12.40 -6.97 -7.58
N TRP A 363 -12.79 -5.88 -6.93
CA TRP A 363 -12.27 -5.51 -5.60
C TRP A 363 -13.20 -6.05 -4.53
N TYR A 364 -12.67 -6.84 -3.60
CA TYR A 364 -13.41 -7.35 -2.45
C TYR A 364 -12.91 -6.69 -1.17
N GLN A 365 -13.83 -6.33 -0.29
CA GLN A 365 -13.52 -5.90 1.06
C GLN A 365 -14.58 -6.36 2.06
N HIS A 366 -14.14 -6.71 3.26
CA HIS A 366 -14.98 -7.23 4.34
C HIS A 366 -14.52 -6.67 5.69
N ARG A 367 -15.46 -6.46 6.60
CA ARG A 367 -15.19 -6.29 8.02
C ARG A 367 -15.59 -7.58 8.74
N ILE A 368 -14.66 -8.18 9.47
CA ILE A 368 -14.82 -9.46 10.16
C ILE A 368 -14.56 -9.23 11.66
N PRO A 369 -15.42 -9.66 12.58
CA PRO A 369 -15.13 -9.54 14.01
C PRO A 369 -13.84 -10.28 14.40
N LEU A 370 -12.96 -9.63 15.15
CA LEU A 370 -11.79 -10.29 15.75
C LEU A 370 -12.22 -10.84 17.11
N ILE A 371 -12.49 -12.15 17.15
CA ILE A 371 -12.98 -12.81 18.35
C ILE A 371 -11.77 -13.31 19.15
N SER A 372 -11.61 -12.80 20.37
CA SER A 372 -10.68 -13.37 21.33
C SER A 372 -11.22 -14.70 21.83
N VAL A 373 -10.49 -15.79 21.58
CA VAL A 373 -10.80 -17.10 22.15
C VAL A 373 -9.81 -17.31 23.29
N SER A 374 -10.29 -17.30 24.52
CA SER A 374 -9.53 -17.73 25.69
C SER A 374 -9.27 -19.23 25.56
N HIS A 375 -8.00 -19.63 25.48
CA HIS A 375 -7.59 -21.02 25.55
C HIS A 375 -7.40 -21.45 27.00
#